data_AF-A0AAP4U8R5-F1
#
_entry.id   AF-A0AAP4U8R5-F1
#
_cell.length_a   1.000
_cell.length_b   1.000
_cell.length_c   1.000
_cell.angle_alpha   90.00
_cell.angle_beta   90.00
_cell.angle_gamma   90.00
#
_symmetry.space_group_name_H-M   'P 1'
#
loop_
_entity.id
_entity.type
_entity.pdbx_description
1 polymer ?
#
loop_
_entity_poly.entity_id
_entity_poly.type
_entity_poly.pdbx_seq_one_letter_code
_entity_poly.pdbx_strand_id
1 'polypeptide(L)'
;MNELVRFDDGGTMQDRGVIEYFRWLFYKDRELSSWAFNIVLGLVLLWGISCIYAVITYMPQHDLLKAGVLWVMGGYLSIIVLGVLLGVKSQKPLYSFIGYTLMTTGPTLLLSYILPQEILLPLCDGLIFIAFMLGIILLLSAKLPALFQSLIAILFGILVSLIVTEITWVMIFDSSHGLWHWFGAYLFCAFICYHWSQYTEKEKTLDNAIDSGSALYLDSVIFIGQTLINLGLKRD
;
A
#
# COMPACT_ATOMS: atom_id res chain seq x y z
N MET A 1 -0.25 -43.31 -24.57
CA MET A 1 1.08 -43.18 -25.20
C MET A 1 1.14 -41.81 -25.83
N ASN A 2 2.29 -41.14 -25.70
CA ASN A 2 2.65 -39.76 -26.11
C ASN A 2 2.40 -38.74 -25.00
N GLU A 3 3.31 -38.66 -24.02
CA GLU A 3 4.54 -37.83 -23.97
C GLU A 3 4.27 -36.66 -22.99
N LEU A 4 4.40 -36.86 -21.68
CA LEU A 4 5.62 -36.50 -20.93
C LEU A 4 6.42 -35.39 -21.60
N VAL A 5 5.94 -34.15 -21.44
CA VAL A 5 6.76 -32.95 -21.60
C VAL A 5 7.81 -32.96 -20.48
N ARG A 6 8.92 -33.66 -20.73
CA ARG A 6 10.19 -33.43 -20.05
C ARG A 6 10.73 -32.11 -20.58
N PHE A 7 10.79 -31.10 -19.73
CA PHE A 7 11.80 -30.05 -19.88
C PHE A 7 12.99 -30.45 -19.02
N ASP A 8 13.75 -31.42 -19.54
CA ASP A 8 15.12 -31.69 -19.11
C ASP A 8 16.04 -30.88 -20.01
N ASP A 9 16.04 -29.56 -19.79
CA ASP A 9 17.00 -28.67 -20.43
C ASP A 9 17.97 -28.25 -19.33
N GLY A 10 18.99 -29.09 -19.13
CA GLY A 10 20.14 -28.88 -18.25
C GLY A 10 21.03 -27.69 -18.63
N GLY A 11 20.44 -26.56 -19.01
CA GLY A 11 21.11 -25.28 -19.16
C GLY A 11 21.35 -24.67 -17.78
N THR A 12 22.61 -24.40 -17.46
CA THR A 12 22.97 -23.67 -16.24
C THR A 12 22.39 -22.26 -16.29
N MET A 13 22.01 -21.72 -15.12
CA MET A 13 21.35 -20.41 -14.94
C MET A 13 22.10 -19.20 -15.56
N GLN A 14 23.30 -19.41 -16.09
CA GLN A 14 24.20 -18.40 -16.62
C GLN A 14 23.92 -18.04 -18.09
N ASP A 15 23.17 -18.89 -18.82
CA ASP A 15 22.96 -18.74 -20.28
C ASP A 15 21.69 -17.95 -20.65
N ARG A 16 20.79 -17.71 -19.69
CA ARG A 16 19.56 -16.94 -19.92
C ARG A 16 19.87 -15.45 -19.76
N GLY A 17 19.89 -14.71 -20.87
CA GLY A 17 20.09 -13.27 -20.86
C GLY A 17 19.14 -12.56 -19.89
N VAL A 18 19.57 -11.41 -19.35
CA VAL A 18 18.85 -10.65 -18.30
C VAL A 18 17.35 -10.45 -18.63
N ILE A 19 17.02 -10.23 -19.90
CA ILE A 19 15.64 -10.05 -20.37
C ILE A 19 14.82 -11.34 -20.24
N GLU A 20 15.40 -12.50 -20.58
CA GLU A 20 14.73 -13.79 -20.39
C GLU A 20 14.61 -14.14 -18.91
N TYR A 21 15.61 -13.77 -18.10
CA TYR A 21 15.53 -13.90 -16.64
C TYR A 21 14.36 -13.10 -16.08
N PHE A 22 14.22 -11.81 -16.45
CA PHE A 22 13.08 -11.00 -16.02
C PHE A 22 11.76 -11.55 -16.57
N ARG A 23 11.72 -11.97 -17.84
CA ARG A 23 10.52 -12.55 -18.45
C ARG A 23 10.10 -13.85 -17.74
N TRP A 24 11.06 -14.64 -17.30
CA TRP A 24 10.84 -15.86 -16.51
C TRP A 24 10.47 -15.56 -15.06
N LEU A 25 11.03 -14.52 -14.45
CA LEU A 25 10.70 -14.06 -13.09
C LEU A 25 9.25 -13.56 -13.00
N PHE A 26 8.75 -12.89 -14.06
CA PHE A 26 7.39 -12.37 -14.15
C PHE A 26 6.36 -13.35 -14.75
N TYR A 27 6.69 -14.64 -14.85
CA TYR A 27 5.73 -15.65 -15.29
C TYR A 27 4.70 -15.94 -14.19
N LYS A 28 3.42 -15.88 -14.56
CA LYS A 28 2.25 -15.85 -13.66
C LYS A 28 2.11 -17.09 -12.75
N ASP A 29 2.51 -18.25 -13.27
CA ASP A 29 2.17 -19.55 -12.66
C ASP A 29 3.30 -20.14 -11.79
N ARG A 30 4.35 -19.36 -11.49
CA ARG A 30 5.42 -19.84 -10.61
C ARG A 30 4.96 -19.78 -9.15
N GLU A 31 4.80 -20.95 -8.55
CA GLU A 31 4.64 -21.05 -7.11
C GLU A 31 5.89 -20.53 -6.39
N LEU A 32 5.68 -19.56 -5.50
CA LEU A 32 6.64 -19.01 -4.58
C LEU A 32 6.62 -19.83 -3.29
N SER A 33 7.79 -19.94 -2.67
CA SER A 33 7.86 -20.39 -1.27
C SER A 33 7.12 -19.39 -0.37
N SER A 34 6.64 -19.86 0.78
CA SER A 34 5.98 -19.00 1.78
C SER A 34 6.86 -17.81 2.19
N TRP A 35 8.17 -18.03 2.31
CA TRP A 35 9.11 -16.97 2.66
C TRP A 35 9.23 -15.91 1.55
N ALA A 36 9.32 -16.34 0.28
CA ALA A 36 9.49 -15.43 -0.84
C ALA A 36 8.21 -14.61 -1.05
N PHE A 37 7.04 -15.25 -0.91
CA PHE A 37 5.75 -14.56 -0.94
C PHE A 37 5.66 -13.44 0.10
N ASN A 38 5.99 -13.73 1.37
CA ASN A 38 5.94 -12.75 2.46
C ASN A 38 6.95 -11.61 2.26
N ILE A 39 8.14 -11.90 1.73
CA ILE A 39 9.13 -10.87 1.42
C ILE A 39 8.64 -9.97 0.29
N VAL A 40 8.12 -10.52 -0.80
CA VAL A 40 7.56 -9.70 -1.90
C VAL A 40 6.43 -8.83 -1.39
N LEU A 41 5.51 -9.39 -0.61
CA LEU A 41 4.38 -8.66 -0.03
C LEU A 41 4.86 -7.48 0.84
N GLY A 42 5.86 -7.70 1.71
CA GLY A 42 6.47 -6.65 2.51
C GLY A 42 7.24 -5.60 1.69
N LEU A 43 7.95 -6.02 0.64
CA LEU A 43 8.67 -5.11 -0.27
C LEU A 43 7.72 -4.23 -1.07
N VAL A 44 6.57 -4.75 -1.51
CA VAL A 44 5.54 -3.98 -2.21
C VAL A 44 4.95 -2.92 -1.28
N LEU A 45 4.67 -3.26 -0.03
CA LEU A 45 4.25 -2.28 0.98
C LEU A 45 5.32 -1.19 1.20
N LEU A 46 6.58 -1.59 1.40
CA LEU A 46 7.70 -0.67 1.61
C LEU A 46 7.92 0.24 0.40
N TRP A 47 7.72 -0.26 -0.81
CA TRP A 47 7.76 0.52 -2.05
C TRP A 47 6.73 1.64 -2.03
N GLY A 48 5.48 1.37 -1.62
CA GLY A 48 4.45 2.39 -1.53
C GLY A 48 4.79 3.50 -0.54
N ILE A 49 5.35 3.15 0.62
CA ILE A 49 5.82 4.13 1.62
C ILE A 49 7.00 4.94 1.05
N SER A 50 7.89 4.28 0.33
CA SER A 50 9.04 4.92 -0.31
C SER A 50 8.62 5.87 -1.43
N CYS A 51 7.55 5.55 -2.18
CA CYS A 51 6.94 6.45 -3.15
C CYS A 51 6.40 7.71 -2.47
N ILE A 52 5.73 7.58 -1.31
CA ILE A 52 5.25 8.73 -0.54
C ILE A 52 6.44 9.64 -0.17
N TYR A 53 7.46 9.05 0.46
CA TYR A 53 8.66 9.76 0.87
C TYR A 53 9.34 10.47 -0.31
N ALA A 54 9.56 9.74 -1.42
CA ALA A 54 10.24 10.26 -2.60
C ALA A 54 9.50 11.44 -3.24
N VAL A 55 8.17 11.36 -3.33
CA VAL A 55 7.34 12.45 -3.87
C VAL A 55 7.44 13.70 -2.98
N ILE A 56 7.39 13.54 -1.65
CA ILE A 56 7.49 14.67 -0.73
C ILE A 56 8.89 15.33 -0.81
N THR A 57 9.95 14.52 -0.83
CA THR A 57 11.33 15.03 -0.73
C THR A 57 11.87 15.58 -2.05
N TYR A 58 11.60 14.92 -3.18
CA TYR A 58 12.28 15.21 -4.43
C TYR A 58 11.44 16.02 -5.43
N MET A 59 10.13 16.18 -5.22
CA MET A 59 9.30 16.86 -6.19
C MET A 59 9.32 18.39 -6.01
N PRO A 60 9.71 19.16 -7.04
CA PRO A 60 9.71 20.62 -6.98
C PRO A 60 8.28 21.16 -7.03
N GLN A 61 7.74 21.60 -5.88
CA GLN A 61 6.40 22.16 -5.78
C GLN A 61 6.22 23.43 -6.64
N HIS A 62 7.30 24.21 -6.81
CA HIS A 62 7.28 25.47 -7.55
C HIS A 62 6.90 25.29 -9.04
N ASP A 63 7.19 24.14 -9.65
CA ASP A 63 6.84 23.89 -11.05
C ASP A 63 5.42 23.37 -11.22
N LEU A 64 4.89 22.67 -10.21
CA LEU A 64 3.48 22.26 -10.16
C LEU A 64 2.54 23.45 -10.00
N LEU A 65 2.89 24.43 -9.16
CA LEU A 65 2.07 25.63 -8.92
C LEU A 65 1.91 26.51 -10.16
N LYS A 66 2.84 26.44 -11.12
CA LYS A 66 2.74 27.14 -12.41
C LYS A 66 1.73 26.48 -13.36
N ALA A 67 1.52 25.17 -13.23
CA ALA A 67 0.47 24.47 -13.95
C ALA A 67 -0.85 24.79 -13.24
N GLY A 68 -1.79 25.43 -13.93
CA GLY A 68 -3.06 25.83 -13.32
C GLY A 68 -3.77 24.64 -12.65
N VAL A 69 -4.45 24.91 -11.52
CA VAL A 69 -5.08 23.92 -10.62
C VAL A 69 -5.83 22.82 -11.38
N LEU A 70 -6.63 23.17 -12.39
CA LEU A 70 -7.43 22.21 -13.17
C LEU A 70 -6.59 21.20 -13.94
N TRP A 71 -5.45 21.62 -14.51
CA TRP A 71 -4.54 20.72 -15.23
C TRP A 71 -3.84 19.75 -14.28
N VAL A 72 -3.44 20.25 -13.10
CA VAL A 72 -2.83 19.45 -12.05
C VAL A 72 -3.82 18.40 -11.54
N MET A 73 -5.05 18.80 -11.19
CA MET A 73 -6.09 17.88 -10.76
C MET A 73 -6.46 16.85 -11.85
N GLY A 74 -6.61 17.29 -13.11
CA GLY A 74 -6.91 16.39 -14.23
C GLY A 74 -5.80 15.37 -14.49
N GLY A 75 -4.53 15.79 -14.40
CA GLY A 75 -3.37 14.90 -14.50
C GLY A 75 -3.36 13.85 -13.38
N TYR A 76 -3.57 14.25 -12.14
CA TYR A 76 -3.61 13.32 -11.01
C TYR A 76 -4.78 12.34 -11.08
N LEU A 77 -5.97 12.81 -11.43
CA LEU A 77 -7.12 11.94 -11.62
C LEU A 77 -6.83 10.90 -12.71
N SER A 78 -6.20 11.32 -13.81
CA SER A 78 -5.81 10.41 -14.91
C SER A 78 -4.80 9.36 -14.45
N ILE A 79 -3.79 9.74 -13.66
CA ILE A 79 -2.80 8.82 -13.08
C ILE A 79 -3.48 7.79 -12.19
N ILE A 80 -4.41 8.20 -11.31
CA ILE A 80 -5.13 7.29 -10.41
C ILE A 80 -6.01 6.34 -11.20
N VAL A 81 -6.77 6.84 -12.19
CA VAL A 81 -7.63 6.00 -13.04
C VAL A 81 -6.80 4.98 -13.82
N LEU A 82 -5.69 5.41 -14.44
CA LEU A 82 -4.77 4.50 -15.11
C LEU A 82 -4.17 3.48 -14.15
N GLY A 83 -3.83 3.91 -12.94
CA GLY A 83 -3.34 3.04 -11.87
C GLY A 83 -4.32 1.94 -11.53
N VAL A 84 -5.59 2.27 -11.30
CA VAL A 84 -6.66 1.30 -11.02
C VAL A 84 -6.89 0.36 -12.21
N LEU A 85 -6.90 0.89 -13.43
CA LEU A 85 -7.10 0.07 -14.64
C LEU A 85 -5.97 -0.97 -14.82
N LEU A 86 -4.72 -0.58 -14.57
CA LEU A 86 -3.57 -1.48 -14.68
C LEU A 86 -3.44 -2.41 -13.47
N GLY A 87 -3.72 -1.92 -12.27
CA GLY A 87 -3.59 -2.64 -11.00
C GLY A 87 -4.67 -3.69 -10.76
N VAL A 88 -5.92 -3.41 -11.16
CA VAL A 88 -7.06 -4.30 -10.85
C VAL A 88 -7.40 -5.24 -12.01
N LYS A 89 -7.21 -4.82 -13.26
CA LYS A 89 -7.60 -5.65 -14.42
C LYS A 89 -6.47 -6.52 -14.98
N SER A 90 -5.22 -6.20 -14.69
CA SER A 90 -4.10 -6.97 -15.22
C SER A 90 -3.93 -8.29 -14.46
N GLN A 91 -3.62 -9.36 -15.18
CA GLN A 91 -3.21 -10.66 -14.62
C GLN A 91 -1.71 -10.91 -14.74
N LYS A 92 -0.96 -9.84 -14.98
CA LYS A 92 0.47 -9.85 -15.22
C LYS A 92 1.13 -9.03 -14.11
N PRO A 93 2.06 -9.62 -13.33
CA PRO A 93 2.61 -9.01 -12.12
C PRO A 93 3.23 -7.62 -12.39
N LEU A 94 3.91 -7.46 -13.53
CA LEU A 94 4.54 -6.20 -13.91
C LEU A 94 3.53 -5.06 -14.10
N TYR A 95 2.43 -5.30 -14.79
CA TYR A 95 1.41 -4.27 -15.01
C TYR A 95 0.62 -3.98 -13.74
N SER A 96 0.40 -4.99 -12.90
CA SER A 96 -0.21 -4.77 -11.58
C SER A 96 0.67 -3.87 -10.70
N PHE A 97 1.98 -4.13 -10.69
CA PHE A 97 2.96 -3.30 -9.98
C PHE A 97 3.06 -1.85 -10.51
N ILE A 98 3.00 -1.67 -11.83
CA ILE A 98 2.95 -0.33 -12.44
C ILE A 98 1.66 0.38 -12.03
N GLY A 99 0.52 -0.30 -12.12
CA GLY A 99 -0.78 0.24 -11.71
C GLY A 99 -0.76 0.68 -10.24
N TYR A 100 -0.25 -0.18 -9.37
CA TYR A 100 -0.01 0.11 -7.97
C TYR A 100 0.87 1.34 -7.75
N THR A 101 2.00 1.45 -8.45
CA THR A 101 2.90 2.60 -8.32
C THR A 101 2.21 3.91 -8.71
N LEU A 102 1.34 3.89 -9.73
CA LEU A 102 0.53 5.06 -10.09
C LEU A 102 -0.52 5.38 -9.01
N MET A 103 -1.13 4.35 -8.40
CA MET A 103 -2.08 4.52 -7.29
C MET A 103 -1.44 5.07 -6.01
N THR A 104 -0.16 4.78 -5.75
CA THR A 104 0.55 5.30 -4.56
C THR A 104 1.08 6.72 -4.79
N THR A 105 1.63 6.98 -5.98
CA THR A 105 2.21 8.28 -6.31
C THR A 105 1.14 9.33 -6.57
N GLY A 106 0.08 9.03 -7.33
CA GLY A 106 -0.97 9.98 -7.70
C GLY A 106 -1.54 10.83 -6.53
N PRO A 107 -2.07 10.19 -5.47
CA PRO A 107 -2.60 10.90 -4.30
C PRO A 107 -1.54 11.70 -3.54
N THR A 108 -0.31 11.16 -3.44
CA THR A 108 0.78 11.87 -2.77
C THR A 108 1.18 13.13 -3.53
N LEU A 109 1.22 13.06 -4.86
CA LEU A 109 1.53 14.21 -5.70
C LEU A 109 0.47 15.31 -5.51
N LEU A 110 -0.82 14.95 -5.43
CA LEU A 110 -1.90 15.88 -5.12
C LEU A 110 -1.71 16.52 -3.73
N LEU A 111 -1.33 15.74 -2.73
CA LEU A 111 -1.02 16.26 -1.39
C LEU A 111 0.15 17.25 -1.42
N SER A 112 1.21 16.94 -2.18
CA SER A 112 2.34 17.83 -2.42
C SER A 112 1.99 19.11 -3.17
N TYR A 113 0.85 19.17 -3.86
CA TYR A 113 0.34 20.39 -4.47
C TYR A 113 -0.42 21.27 -3.46
N ILE A 114 -1.23 20.64 -2.60
CA ILE A 114 -2.11 21.34 -1.65
C ILE A 114 -1.33 21.87 -0.45
N LEU A 115 -0.34 21.13 0.02
CA LEU A 115 0.40 21.45 1.23
C LEU A 115 1.81 22.00 0.93
N PRO A 116 2.24 23.06 1.64
CA PRO A 116 3.58 23.62 1.50
C PRO A 116 4.66 22.65 2.03
N GLN A 117 5.87 22.69 1.44
CA GLN A 117 6.97 21.77 1.80
C GLN A 117 7.35 21.85 3.29
N GLU A 118 7.20 23.01 3.91
CA GLU A 118 7.50 23.24 5.33
C GLU A 118 6.61 22.40 6.25
N ILE A 119 5.40 22.07 5.80
CA ILE A 119 4.48 21.16 6.51
C ILE A 119 4.79 19.70 6.16
N LEU A 120 5.16 19.41 4.91
CA LEU A 120 5.34 18.03 4.45
C LEU A 120 6.68 17.38 4.86
N LEU A 121 7.79 18.12 4.82
CA LEU A 121 9.11 17.58 5.17
C LEU A 121 9.17 17.04 6.62
N PRO A 122 8.60 17.72 7.63
CA PRO A 122 8.55 17.19 8.99
C PRO A 122 7.69 15.91 9.12
N LEU A 123 6.80 15.61 8.16
CA LEU A 123 6.03 14.36 8.13
C LEU A 123 6.88 13.17 7.66
N CYS A 124 7.98 13.39 6.94
CA CYS A 124 8.89 12.32 6.51
C CYS A 124 9.51 11.58 7.70
N ASP A 125 9.86 12.29 8.78
CA ASP A 125 10.35 11.67 10.02
C ASP A 125 9.30 10.73 10.63
N GLY A 126 8.05 11.19 10.67
CA GLY A 126 6.90 10.40 11.12
C GLY A 126 6.67 9.18 10.23
N LEU A 127 6.85 9.32 8.92
CA LEU A 127 6.68 8.24 7.94
C LEU A 127 7.70 7.12 8.14
N ILE A 128 8.97 7.46 8.44
CA ILE A 128 10.01 6.47 8.76
C ILE A 128 9.63 5.71 10.04
N PHE A 129 9.22 6.42 11.08
CA PHE A 129 8.77 5.80 12.34
C PHE A 129 7.58 4.85 12.10
N ILE A 130 6.60 5.27 11.30
CA ILE A 130 5.44 4.46 10.92
C ILE A 130 5.87 3.22 10.14
N ALA A 131 6.82 3.32 9.21
CA ALA A 131 7.34 2.18 8.45
C ALA A 131 7.97 1.12 9.37
N PHE A 132 8.75 1.54 10.38
CA PHE A 132 9.27 0.64 11.40
C PHE A 132 8.16 -0.02 12.22
N MET A 133 7.16 0.75 12.64
CA MET A 133 6.02 0.23 13.39
C MET A 133 5.25 -0.81 12.58
N LEU A 134 4.98 -0.53 11.29
CA LEU A 134 4.38 -1.47 10.35
C LEU A 134 5.20 -2.77 10.26
N GLY A 135 6.52 -2.68 10.13
CA GLY A 135 7.38 -3.86 10.13
C GLY A 135 7.19 -4.75 11.38
N ILE A 136 7.13 -4.15 12.57
CA ILE A 136 6.94 -4.87 13.84
C ILE A 136 5.57 -5.55 13.92
N ILE A 137 4.49 -4.83 13.58
CA ILE A 137 3.13 -5.40 13.66
C ILE A 137 2.91 -6.51 12.63
N LEU A 138 3.55 -6.43 11.46
CA LEU A 138 3.45 -7.46 10.43
C LEU A 138 4.21 -8.73 10.84
N LEU A 139 5.35 -8.58 11.52
CA LEU A 139 6.04 -9.71 12.15
C LEU A 139 5.19 -10.36 13.25
N LEU A 140 4.43 -9.56 14.01
CA LEU A 140 3.50 -10.07 15.02
C LEU A 140 2.31 -10.81 14.38
N SER A 141 1.72 -10.23 13.32
CA SER A 141 0.64 -10.87 12.55
C SER A 141 1.07 -12.22 11.98
N ALA A 142 2.28 -12.29 11.42
CA ALA A 142 2.83 -13.54 10.90
C ALA A 142 2.98 -14.65 11.97
N LYS A 143 3.19 -14.28 13.24
CA LYS A 143 3.28 -15.24 14.36
C LYS A 143 1.93 -15.63 14.96
N LEU A 144 0.93 -14.76 14.88
CA LEU A 144 -0.38 -14.95 15.52
C LEU A 144 -1.55 -14.76 14.52
N PRO A 145 -1.56 -15.47 13.36
CA PRO A 145 -2.56 -15.23 12.31
C PRO A 145 -4.00 -15.51 12.76
N ALA A 146 -4.20 -16.58 13.55
CA ALA A 146 -5.50 -16.98 14.05
C ALA A 146 -6.15 -15.94 14.99
N LEU A 147 -5.33 -15.21 15.77
CA LEU A 147 -5.83 -14.14 16.64
C LEU A 147 -6.50 -13.05 15.79
N PHE A 148 -5.80 -12.54 14.77
CA PHE A 148 -6.31 -11.45 13.94
C PHE A 148 -7.50 -11.87 13.08
N GLN A 149 -7.51 -13.12 12.57
CA GLN A 149 -8.67 -13.67 11.85
C GLN A 149 -9.92 -13.75 12.72
N SER A 150 -9.78 -14.12 14.00
CA SER A 150 -10.94 -14.21 14.91
C SER A 150 -11.59 -12.87 15.24
N LEU A 151 -10.86 -11.75 15.07
CA LEU A 151 -11.30 -10.42 15.47
C LEU A 151 -12.07 -9.67 14.37
N ILE A 152 -12.14 -10.19 13.14
CA ILE A 152 -12.65 -9.43 11.98
C ILE A 152 -14.09 -8.92 12.17
N ALA A 153 -14.99 -9.73 12.73
CA ALA A 153 -16.37 -9.32 12.96
C ALA A 153 -16.45 -8.16 13.96
N ILE A 154 -15.59 -8.17 14.97
CA ILE A 154 -15.50 -7.11 15.98
C ILE A 154 -14.90 -5.84 15.35
N LEU A 155 -13.80 -5.97 14.58
CA LEU A 155 -13.18 -4.84 13.89
C LEU A 155 -14.16 -4.17 12.92
N PHE A 156 -14.94 -4.95 12.19
CA PHE A 156 -15.97 -4.43 11.30
C PHE A 156 -17.07 -3.69 12.07
N GLY A 157 -17.54 -4.24 13.19
CA GLY A 157 -18.51 -3.57 14.06
C GLY A 157 -17.98 -2.24 14.60
N ILE A 158 -16.72 -2.19 15.01
CA ILE A 158 -16.07 -0.95 15.48
C ILE A 158 -15.95 0.05 14.32
N LEU A 159 -15.58 -0.39 13.11
CA LEU A 159 -15.47 0.48 11.93
C LEU A 159 -16.80 1.15 11.59
N VAL A 160 -17.88 0.37 11.51
CA VAL A 160 -19.22 0.89 11.23
C VAL A 160 -19.66 1.85 12.32
N SER A 161 -19.45 1.50 13.59
CA SER A 161 -19.75 2.37 14.73
C SER A 161 -18.98 3.70 14.67
N LEU A 162 -17.69 3.66 14.34
CA LEU A 162 -16.83 4.83 14.22
C LEU A 162 -17.31 5.76 13.08
N ILE A 163 -17.64 5.20 11.92
CA ILE A 163 -18.19 5.96 10.79
C ILE A 163 -19.53 6.60 11.14
N VAL A 164 -20.47 5.82 11.70
CA VAL A 164 -21.81 6.32 12.07
C VAL A 164 -21.70 7.42 13.13
N THR A 165 -20.83 7.24 14.11
CA THR A 165 -20.65 8.23 15.19
C THR A 165 -20.03 9.50 14.65
N GLU A 166 -18.98 9.43 13.82
CA GLU A 166 -18.36 10.62 13.22
C GLU A 166 -19.34 11.39 12.33
N ILE A 167 -20.11 10.70 11.48
CA ILE A 167 -21.14 11.33 10.64
C ILE A 167 -22.19 12.03 11.50
N THR A 168 -22.69 11.34 12.54
CA THR A 168 -23.71 11.90 13.44
C THR A 168 -23.17 13.10 14.21
N TRP A 169 -21.91 13.03 14.65
CA TRP A 169 -21.27 14.11 15.41
C TRP A 169 -21.06 15.35 14.56
N VAL A 170 -20.49 15.21 13.37
CA VAL A 170 -20.30 16.33 12.43
C VAL A 170 -21.64 16.98 12.08
N MET A 171 -22.71 16.20 11.86
CA MET A 171 -24.03 16.76 11.57
C MET A 171 -24.65 17.56 12.72
N ILE A 172 -24.35 17.22 13.98
CA ILE A 172 -24.94 17.87 15.17
C ILE A 172 -24.08 19.04 15.67
N PHE A 173 -22.76 18.86 15.67
CA PHE A 173 -21.81 19.75 16.35
C PHE A 173 -20.86 20.50 15.41
N ASP A 174 -20.97 20.30 14.09
CA ASP A 174 -20.15 20.94 13.04
C ASP A 174 -18.64 20.93 13.34
N SER A 175 -18.17 19.87 14.00
CA SER A 175 -16.80 19.69 14.43
C SER A 175 -16.40 18.23 14.39
N SER A 176 -15.11 17.95 14.23
CA SER A 176 -14.52 16.61 14.39
C SER A 176 -13.75 16.53 15.70
N HIS A 177 -13.66 15.33 16.29
CA HIS A 177 -12.91 15.12 17.53
C HIS A 177 -11.53 14.51 17.26
N GLY A 178 -10.48 15.16 17.78
CA GLY A 178 -9.09 14.70 17.61
C GLY A 178 -8.82 13.27 18.11
N LEU A 179 -9.58 12.77 19.10
CA LEU A 179 -9.45 11.40 19.61
C LEU A 179 -9.90 10.33 18.60
N TRP A 180 -10.79 10.66 17.66
CA TRP A 180 -11.23 9.71 16.62
C TRP A 180 -10.11 9.31 15.68
N HIS A 181 -9.14 10.20 15.46
CA HIS A 181 -7.97 9.89 14.63
C HIS A 181 -7.10 8.79 15.27
N TRP A 182 -6.96 8.76 16.61
CA TRP A 182 -6.24 7.69 17.31
C TRP A 182 -6.99 6.37 17.24
N PHE A 183 -8.31 6.37 17.47
CA PHE A 183 -9.13 5.16 17.30
C PHE A 183 -9.07 4.63 15.88
N GLY A 184 -9.18 5.51 14.87
CA GLY A 184 -9.00 5.15 13.46
C GLY A 184 -7.64 4.54 13.19
N ALA A 185 -6.55 5.16 13.65
CA ALA A 185 -5.19 4.64 13.46
C ALA A 185 -5.02 3.23 14.05
N TYR A 186 -5.45 2.99 15.29
CA TYR A 186 -5.35 1.65 15.91
C TYR A 186 -6.27 0.62 15.23
N LEU A 187 -7.45 1.04 14.79
CA LEU A 187 -8.38 0.18 14.06
C LEU A 187 -7.79 -0.27 12.72
N PHE A 188 -7.27 0.67 11.92
CA PHE A 188 -6.63 0.34 10.65
C PHE A 188 -5.34 -0.47 10.83
N CYS A 189 -4.58 -0.21 11.90
CA CYS A 189 -3.46 -1.06 12.31
C CYS A 189 -3.91 -2.53 12.54
N ALA A 190 -5.04 -2.75 13.22
CA ALA A 190 -5.59 -4.09 13.40
C ALA A 190 -6.09 -4.73 12.09
N PHE A 191 -6.70 -3.94 11.19
CA PHE A 191 -7.09 -4.42 9.86
C PHE A 191 -5.87 -4.83 9.01
N ILE A 192 -4.77 -4.09 9.07
CA ILE A 192 -3.50 -4.43 8.39
C ILE A 192 -3.00 -5.80 8.88
N CYS A 193 -3.02 -6.04 10.19
CA CYS A 193 -2.64 -7.34 10.75
C CYS A 193 -3.56 -8.48 10.27
N TYR A 194 -4.87 -8.23 10.19
CA TYR A 194 -5.84 -9.20 9.67
C TYR A 194 -5.64 -9.48 8.17
N HIS A 195 -5.48 -8.45 7.36
CA HIS A 195 -5.29 -8.62 5.92
C HIS A 195 -3.95 -9.30 5.61
N TRP A 196 -2.88 -8.98 6.33
CA TRP A 196 -1.62 -9.71 6.21
C TRP A 196 -1.84 -11.21 6.43
N SER A 197 -2.48 -11.62 7.54
CA SER A 197 -2.68 -13.05 7.81
C SER A 197 -3.52 -13.72 6.72
N GLN A 198 -4.61 -13.10 6.27
CA GLN A 198 -5.42 -13.61 5.16
C GLN A 198 -4.66 -13.71 3.84
N TYR A 199 -3.80 -12.75 3.53
CA TYR A 199 -3.03 -12.76 2.29
C TYR A 199 -1.96 -13.85 2.27
N THR A 200 -1.40 -14.22 3.42
CA THR A 200 -0.43 -15.33 3.49
C THR A 200 -1.05 -16.71 3.21
N GLU A 201 -2.38 -16.82 3.22
CA GLU A 201 -3.12 -18.05 2.91
C GLU A 201 -3.53 -18.17 1.44
N LYS A 202 -3.42 -17.09 0.65
CA LYS A 202 -3.70 -17.13 -0.78
C LYS A 202 -2.72 -18.03 -1.53
N GLU A 203 -3.10 -18.41 -2.76
CA GLU A 203 -2.18 -19.07 -3.69
C GLU A 203 -0.90 -18.24 -3.85
N LYS A 204 0.24 -18.89 -3.64
CA LYS A 204 1.55 -18.22 -3.52
C LYS A 204 2.15 -17.95 -4.88
N THR A 205 1.53 -17.09 -5.68
CA THR A 205 2.07 -16.63 -6.96
C THR A 205 2.66 -15.23 -6.80
N LEU A 206 3.52 -14.82 -7.74
CA LEU A 206 4.08 -13.47 -7.74
C LEU A 206 2.99 -12.40 -7.95
N ASP A 207 2.03 -12.69 -8.83
CA ASP A 207 0.88 -11.81 -9.11
C ASP A 207 0.08 -11.56 -7.81
N ASN A 208 -0.28 -12.65 -7.12
CA ASN A 208 -1.03 -12.56 -5.86
C ASN A 208 -0.23 -11.86 -4.75
N ALA A 209 1.10 -12.01 -4.71
CA ALA A 209 1.94 -11.32 -3.74
C ALA A 209 1.94 -9.80 -3.98
N ILE A 210 2.03 -9.38 -5.25
CA ILE A 210 1.96 -7.97 -5.64
C ILE A 210 0.57 -7.42 -5.34
N ASP A 211 -0.49 -8.07 -5.81
CA ASP A 211 -1.87 -7.63 -5.60
C ASP A 211 -2.22 -7.53 -4.12
N SER A 212 -1.78 -8.51 -3.32
CA SER A 212 -2.01 -8.52 -1.88
C SER A 212 -1.19 -7.44 -1.17
N GLY A 213 0.06 -7.20 -1.57
CA GLY A 213 0.88 -6.11 -1.06
C GLY A 213 0.29 -4.73 -1.41
N SER A 214 -0.23 -4.58 -2.62
CA SER A 214 -0.90 -3.37 -3.09
C SER A 214 -2.20 -3.12 -2.31
N ALA A 215 -3.00 -4.15 -2.07
CA ALA A 215 -4.20 -4.04 -1.23
C ALA A 215 -3.84 -3.68 0.22
N LEU A 216 -2.81 -4.30 0.78
CA LEU A 216 -2.32 -3.99 2.13
C LEU A 216 -1.82 -2.54 2.26
N TYR A 217 -1.18 -2.01 1.22
CA TYR A 217 -0.79 -0.60 1.18
C TYR A 217 -2.00 0.34 1.26
N LEU A 218 -3.11 0.02 0.60
CA LEU A 218 -4.32 0.85 0.66
C LEU A 218 -4.91 0.91 2.08
N ASP A 219 -4.80 -0.15 2.87
CA ASP A 219 -5.16 -0.07 4.30
C ASP A 219 -4.13 0.75 5.09
N SER A 220 -2.86 0.59 4.73
CA SER A 220 -1.73 1.28 5.38
C SER A 220 -1.75 2.78 5.15
N VAL A 221 -2.21 3.28 4.00
CA VAL A 221 -2.25 4.73 3.73
C VAL A 221 -3.21 5.46 4.66
N ILE A 222 -4.33 4.82 5.04
CA ILE A 222 -5.28 5.39 5.99
C ILE A 222 -4.64 5.44 7.39
N PHE A 223 -4.00 4.36 7.82
CA PHE A 223 -3.25 4.34 9.07
C PHE A 223 -2.15 5.40 9.12
N ILE A 224 -1.36 5.53 8.03
CA ILE A 224 -0.31 6.53 7.88
C ILE A 224 -0.90 7.93 8.00
N GLY A 225 -1.95 8.25 7.24
CA GLY A 225 -2.59 9.57 7.26
C GLY A 225 -3.11 9.96 8.63
N GLN A 226 -3.84 9.06 9.30
CA GLN A 226 -4.38 9.31 10.65
C GLN A 226 -3.27 9.53 11.68
N THR A 227 -2.18 8.77 11.59
CA THR A 227 -1.05 8.89 12.51
C THR A 227 -0.27 10.18 12.27
N LEU A 228 -0.04 10.54 11.01
CA LEU A 228 0.67 11.77 10.63
C LEU A 228 -0.10 13.03 11.04
N ILE A 229 -1.42 13.07 10.84
CA ILE A 229 -2.26 14.19 11.30
C ILE A 229 -2.07 14.41 12.81
N ASN A 230 -2.13 13.34 13.60
CA ASN A 230 -1.96 13.43 15.06
C ASN A 230 -0.56 13.86 15.49
N LEU A 231 0.48 13.43 14.78
CA LEU A 231 1.86 13.86 15.04
C LEU A 231 2.07 15.33 14.65
N GLY A 232 1.40 15.79 13.59
CA GLY A 232 1.38 17.19 13.17
C GLY A 232 0.70 18.09 14.20
N LEU A 233 -0.47 17.71 14.71
CA LEU A 233 -1.24 18.47 15.72
C LEU A 233 -0.54 18.66 17.07
N LYS A 234 0.52 17.90 17.37
CA LYS A 234 1.31 18.02 18.61
C LYS A 234 2.55 18.91 18.48
N ARG A 235 2.90 19.34 17.27
CA ARG A 235 4.06 20.21 17.02
C ARG A 235 3.73 21.70 17.16
N ASP A 236 2.44 22.05 17.26
CA ASP A 236 1.93 23.38 17.61
C ASP A 236 1.57 23.45 19.12
#